data_AF-X0UQI2-F1
#
_entry.id   AF-X0UQI2-F1
#
_cell.length_a   1.000
_cell.length_b   1.000
_cell.length_c   1.000
_cell.angle_alpha   90.00
_cell.angle_beta   90.00
_cell.angle_gamma   90.00
#
_symmetry.space_group_name_H-M   'P 1'
#
loop_
_entity.id
_entity.type
_entity.pdbx_description
1 polymer ?
#
loop_
_entity_poly.entity_id
_entity_poly.type
_entity_poly.pdbx_seq_one_letter_code
_entity_poly.pdbx_strand_id
1 'polypeptide(L)'
;ISAIAVSQQIKSFRAKFTKHREVAYDLLRGELTWSLVGEFIVYKIRNYAAQFLESGHLTVKPKHYELTYYDGTRKYQIRFPKHRGVRQIVKVETDDGDITEDIFRLLGPSHNFHGIKTTPELLGHSSLRVRYRNGTETVILKNSAIPLKPET
;
A
#
# COMPACT_ATOMS: atom_id res chain seq x y z
N ILE A 1 13.74 18.84 -6.25
CA ILE A 1 12.66 18.59 -7.25
C ILE A 1 12.13 19.96 -7.67
N SER A 2 12.33 20.34 -8.93
CA SER A 2 12.05 21.68 -9.46
C SER A 2 10.55 22.03 -9.39
N ALA A 3 10.22 23.26 -8.99
CA ALA A 3 8.85 23.80 -8.94
C ALA A 3 8.12 23.72 -10.30
N ILE A 4 8.89 23.66 -11.39
CA ILE A 4 8.38 23.54 -12.77
C ILE A 4 7.76 22.15 -12.99
N ALA A 5 8.37 21.09 -12.43
CA ALA A 5 7.87 19.72 -12.56
C ALA A 5 6.53 19.54 -11.83
N VAL A 6 6.39 20.15 -10.65
CA VAL A 6 5.14 20.12 -9.87
C VAL A 6 4.03 20.90 -10.58
N SER A 7 4.35 22.05 -11.17
CA SER A 7 3.40 22.85 -11.97
C SER A 7 2.90 22.10 -13.21
N GLN A 8 3.78 21.41 -13.94
CA GLN A 8 3.39 20.57 -15.08
C GLN A 8 2.49 19.40 -14.65
N GLN A 9 2.80 18.76 -13.52
CA GLN A 9 1.99 17.65 -12.99
C GLN A 9 0.60 18.10 -12.55
N ILE A 10 0.49 19.29 -11.95
CA ILE A 10 -0.81 19.89 -11.57
C ILE A 10 -1.62 20.28 -12.80
N LYS A 11 -0.98 20.85 -13.84
CA LYS A 11 -1.66 21.18 -15.11
C LYS A 11 -2.17 19.92 -15.81
N SER A 12 -1.38 18.86 -15.91
CA SER A 12 -1.82 17.58 -16.51
C SER A 12 -2.95 16.92 -15.71
N PHE A 13 -2.93 17.07 -14.38
CA PHE A 13 -3.97 16.52 -13.51
C PHE A 13 -5.29 17.29 -13.65
N ARG A 14 -5.23 18.63 -13.71
CA ARG A 14 -6.42 19.46 -13.97
C ARG A 14 -7.03 19.18 -15.34
N ALA A 15 -6.22 19.06 -16.39
CA ALA A 15 -6.68 18.73 -17.73
C ALA A 15 -7.38 17.35 -17.81
N LYS A 16 -6.89 16.37 -17.04
CA LYS A 16 -7.51 15.05 -16.94
C LYS A 16 -8.84 15.08 -16.20
N PHE A 17 -8.96 15.93 -15.18
CA PHE A 17 -10.20 16.11 -14.41
C PHE A 17 -11.30 16.89 -15.16
N THR A 18 -10.94 17.89 -15.96
CA THR A 18 -11.91 18.58 -16.83
C THR A 18 -12.48 17.65 -17.89
N LYS A 19 -11.64 16.79 -18.49
CA LYS A 19 -12.10 15.78 -19.47
C LYS A 19 -13.11 14.80 -18.87
N HIS A 20 -12.91 14.35 -17.63
CA HIS A 20 -13.87 13.46 -16.97
C HIS A 20 -15.19 14.14 -16.58
N ARG A 21 -15.20 15.47 -16.34
CA ARG A 21 -16.45 16.22 -16.11
C ARG A 21 -17.24 16.44 -17.39
N GLU A 22 -16.58 16.74 -18.51
CA GLU A 22 -17.24 16.90 -19.82
C GLU A 22 -17.94 15.61 -20.26
N VAL A 23 -17.27 14.46 -20.11
CA VAL A 23 -17.87 13.14 -20.41
C VAL A 23 -19.15 12.87 -19.61
N ALA A 24 -19.24 13.36 -18.37
CA ALA A 24 -20.45 13.21 -17.56
C ALA A 24 -21.59 14.15 -17.98
N TYR A 25 -21.26 15.35 -18.50
CA TYR A 25 -22.22 16.30 -19.05
C TYR A 25 -22.74 15.88 -20.43
N ASP A 26 -21.89 15.28 -21.27
CA ASP A 26 -22.29 14.75 -22.59
C ASP A 26 -23.22 13.53 -22.43
N LEU A 27 -22.99 12.69 -21.41
CA LEU A 27 -23.89 11.60 -21.04
C LEU A 27 -25.29 12.10 -20.65
N LEU A 28 -25.39 13.27 -20.02
CA LEU A 28 -26.64 13.92 -19.60
C LEU A 28 -27.37 14.62 -20.76
N ARG A 29 -26.68 14.97 -21.85
CA ARG A 29 -27.25 15.60 -23.06
C ARG A 29 -27.74 14.61 -24.11
N GLY A 30 -27.51 13.31 -23.92
CA GLY A 30 -27.95 12.27 -24.87
C GLY A 30 -27.08 12.13 -26.12
N GLU A 31 -25.95 12.85 -26.19
CA GLU A 31 -24.97 12.68 -27.26
C GLU A 31 -24.00 11.55 -26.89
N LEU A 32 -24.50 10.31 -26.92
CA LEU A 32 -23.65 9.13 -26.89
C LEU A 32 -22.84 9.07 -28.18
N THR A 33 -21.65 9.65 -28.17
CA THR A 33 -20.66 9.40 -29.21
C THR A 33 -20.21 7.94 -29.12
N TRP A 34 -20.12 7.25 -30.26
CA TRP A 34 -19.65 5.86 -30.33
C TRP A 34 -18.26 5.65 -29.70
N SER A 35 -17.43 6.71 -29.65
CA SER A 35 -16.15 6.72 -28.92
C SER A 35 -16.31 6.48 -27.42
N LEU A 36 -17.30 7.12 -26.77
CA LEU A 36 -17.59 6.95 -25.34
C LEU A 36 -18.05 5.53 -25.02
N VAL A 37 -18.87 4.94 -25.89
CA VAL A 37 -19.30 3.54 -25.78
C VAL A 37 -18.07 2.62 -25.85
N GLY A 38 -17.17 2.88 -26.81
CA GLY A 38 -15.91 2.15 -26.92
C GLY A 38 -15.05 2.24 -25.65
N GLU A 39 -14.87 3.45 -25.11
CA GLU A 39 -14.12 3.67 -23.86
C GLU A 39 -14.75 2.93 -22.67
N PHE A 40 -16.09 2.94 -22.56
CA PHE A 40 -16.81 2.22 -21.51
C PHE A 40 -16.67 0.70 -21.63
N ILE A 41 -16.78 0.14 -22.84
CA ILE A 41 -16.60 -1.29 -23.08
C ILE A 41 -15.17 -1.71 -22.73
N VAL A 42 -14.15 -0.97 -23.18
CA VAL A 42 -12.75 -1.25 -22.85
C VAL A 42 -12.51 -1.18 -21.34
N TYR A 43 -13.11 -0.20 -20.65
CA TYR A 43 -13.06 -0.10 -19.20
C TYR A 43 -13.68 -1.34 -18.51
N LYS A 44 -14.85 -1.78 -18.97
CA LYS A 44 -15.52 -2.98 -18.44
C LYS A 44 -14.71 -4.25 -18.68
N ILE A 45 -14.18 -4.44 -19.88
CA ILE A 45 -13.31 -5.57 -20.23
C ILE A 45 -12.06 -5.55 -19.35
N ARG A 46 -11.40 -4.40 -19.18
CA ARG A 46 -10.21 -4.28 -18.32
C ARG A 46 -10.52 -4.63 -16.87
N ASN A 47 -11.64 -4.14 -16.33
CA ASN A 47 -12.05 -4.48 -14.97
C ASN A 47 -12.39 -5.96 -14.82
N TYR A 48 -13.07 -6.54 -15.81
CA TYR A 48 -13.39 -7.97 -15.82
C TYR A 48 -12.13 -8.81 -15.90
N ALA A 49 -11.20 -8.48 -16.80
CA ALA A 49 -9.90 -9.13 -16.90
C ALA A 49 -9.09 -8.96 -15.60
N ALA A 50 -9.12 -7.79 -14.97
CA ALA A 50 -8.43 -7.57 -13.70
C ALA A 50 -9.03 -8.39 -12.55
N GLN A 51 -10.36 -8.59 -12.54
CA GLN A 51 -11.04 -9.48 -11.60
C GLN A 51 -10.69 -10.95 -11.88
N PHE A 52 -10.75 -11.36 -13.15
CA PHE A 52 -10.47 -12.72 -13.59
C PHE A 52 -9.01 -13.13 -13.36
N LEU A 53 -8.08 -12.20 -13.56
CA LEU A 53 -6.64 -12.41 -13.33
C LEU A 53 -6.21 -12.14 -11.88
N GLU A 54 -7.16 -11.79 -11.00
CA GLU A 54 -6.90 -11.37 -9.62
C GLU A 54 -5.85 -10.25 -9.49
N SER A 55 -5.62 -9.50 -10.57
CA SER A 55 -4.60 -8.46 -10.61
C SER A 55 -5.09 -7.25 -9.84
N GLY A 56 -4.38 -6.89 -8.77
CA GLY A 56 -4.71 -5.73 -7.95
C GLY A 56 -4.67 -4.41 -8.72
N HIS A 57 -5.66 -3.55 -8.50
CA HIS A 57 -5.70 -2.18 -8.98
C HIS A 57 -5.13 -1.21 -7.94
N LEU A 58 -4.06 -0.49 -8.29
CA LEU A 58 -3.46 0.54 -7.43
C LEU A 58 -4.02 1.93 -7.77
N THR A 59 -4.78 2.52 -6.84
CA THR A 59 -5.26 3.90 -6.94
C THR A 59 -4.38 4.84 -6.10
N VAL A 60 -3.98 5.96 -6.71
CA VAL A 60 -3.15 6.97 -6.05
C VAL A 60 -4.05 8.09 -5.51
N LYS A 61 -4.08 8.30 -4.18
CA LYS A 61 -4.78 9.42 -3.51
C LYS A 61 -3.77 10.46 -3.01
N PRO A 62 -4.18 11.68 -2.60
CA PRO A 62 -3.23 12.70 -2.14
C PRO A 62 -2.38 12.28 -0.92
N LYS A 63 -2.95 11.57 0.06
CA LYS A 63 -2.26 11.18 1.32
C LYS A 63 -1.84 9.70 1.38
N HIS A 64 -2.46 8.84 0.59
CA HIS A 64 -2.28 7.38 0.66
C HIS A 64 -2.42 6.73 -0.71
N TYR A 65 -2.03 5.47 -0.78
CA TYR A 65 -2.33 4.57 -1.88
C TYR A 65 -3.44 3.62 -1.46
N GLU A 66 -4.29 3.24 -2.41
CA GLU A 66 -5.34 2.24 -2.22
C GLU A 66 -5.06 1.10 -3.20
N LEU A 67 -4.69 -0.07 -2.69
CA LEU A 67 -4.57 -1.29 -3.48
C LEU A 67 -5.88 -2.06 -3.32
N THR A 68 -6.61 -2.25 -4.41
CA THR A 68 -7.81 -3.06 -4.46
C THR A 68 -7.50 -4.35 -5.17
N TYR A 69 -7.72 -5.50 -4.55
CA TYR A 69 -7.57 -6.80 -5.21
C TYR A 69 -8.82 -7.65 -4.97
N TYR A 70 -8.95 -8.70 -5.77
CA TYR A 70 -10.07 -9.62 -5.74
C TYR A 70 -9.53 -10.99 -5.36
N ASP A 71 -10.26 -11.69 -4.49
CA ASP A 71 -10.04 -13.09 -4.15
C ASP A 71 -11.42 -13.76 -4.31
N GLY A 72 -11.58 -14.45 -5.44
CA GLY A 72 -12.88 -14.91 -5.95
C GLY A 72 -13.91 -13.76 -6.08
N THR A 73 -15.02 -13.87 -5.34
CA THR A 73 -16.10 -12.87 -5.36
C THR A 73 -15.88 -11.72 -4.37
N ARG A 74 -14.86 -11.81 -3.51
CA ARG A 74 -14.61 -10.83 -2.46
C ARG A 74 -13.64 -9.76 -2.95
N LYS A 75 -13.98 -8.50 -2.66
CA LYS A 75 -13.16 -7.33 -2.98
C LYS A 75 -12.48 -6.86 -1.71
N TYR A 76 -11.15 -6.88 -1.71
CA TYR A 76 -10.33 -6.38 -0.61
C TYR A 76 -9.72 -5.02 -0.98
N GLN A 77 -9.55 -4.15 0.02
CA GLN A 77 -8.88 -2.86 -0.15
C GLN A 77 -7.84 -2.65 0.96
N ILE A 78 -6.57 -2.55 0.57
CA ILE A 78 -5.47 -2.18 1.45
C ILE A 78 -5.17 -0.70 1.26
N ARG A 79 -5.11 0.05 2.36
CA ARG A 79 -4.73 1.47 2.37
C ARG A 79 -3.38 1.64 3.06
N PHE A 80 -2.45 2.34 2.43
CA PHE A 80 -1.14 2.64 3.04
C PHE A 80 -0.67 4.06 2.73
N PRO A 81 0.00 4.74 3.68
CA PRO A 81 0.41 6.13 3.51
C PRO A 81 1.44 6.31 2.39
N LYS A 82 1.40 7.46 1.72
CA LYS A 82 2.37 7.82 0.69
C LYS A 82 3.77 8.05 1.25
N HIS A 83 3.83 8.80 2.34
CA HIS A 83 5.07 9.05 3.06
C HIS A 83 5.22 7.99 4.14
N ARG A 84 6.16 7.07 3.90
CA ARG A 84 6.52 6.05 4.89
C ARG A 84 7.45 6.71 5.90
N GLY A 85 7.14 6.61 7.19
CA GLY A 85 8.07 7.01 8.24
C GLY A 85 9.35 6.17 8.16
N VAL A 86 10.45 6.68 8.69
CA VAL A 86 11.70 5.92 8.68
C VAL A 86 11.54 4.66 9.55
N ARG A 87 11.94 3.52 8.99
CA ARG A 87 11.91 2.23 9.69
C ARG A 87 12.81 2.32 10.94
N GLN A 88 12.25 1.96 12.09
CA GLN A 88 12.97 2.00 13.37
C GLN A 88 13.77 0.73 13.61
N ILE A 89 13.24 -0.43 13.23
CA ILE A 89 13.92 -1.71 13.31
C ILE A 89 14.94 -1.81 12.17
N VAL A 90 16.19 -2.10 12.52
CA VAL A 90 17.32 -2.20 11.59
C VAL A 90 17.69 -3.65 11.35
N LYS A 91 17.72 -4.47 12.41
CA LYS A 91 18.10 -5.88 12.35
C LYS A 91 17.26 -6.71 13.32
N VAL A 92 16.91 -7.93 12.94
CA VAL A 92 16.25 -8.91 13.78
C VAL A 92 16.95 -10.26 13.63
N GLU A 93 17.43 -10.80 14.75
CA GLU A 93 18.16 -12.07 14.81
C GLU A 93 17.44 -13.05 15.74
N THR A 94 17.54 -14.33 15.41
CA THR A 94 17.16 -15.48 16.23
C THR A 94 18.43 -16.26 16.62
N ASP A 95 18.26 -17.33 17.39
CA ASP A 95 19.33 -18.29 17.66
C ASP A 95 19.81 -19.01 16.37
N ASP A 96 18.92 -19.11 15.36
CA ASP A 96 19.17 -19.79 14.09
C ASP A 96 19.75 -18.87 13.00
N GLY A 97 19.75 -17.54 13.21
CA GLY A 97 20.36 -16.59 12.28
C GLY A 97 19.61 -15.26 12.11
N ASP A 98 19.96 -14.55 11.03
CA ASP A 98 19.35 -13.27 10.68
C ASP A 98 18.04 -13.48 9.91
N ILE A 99 16.92 -13.06 10.51
CA ILE A 99 15.57 -13.15 9.92
C ILE A 99 15.03 -11.77 9.52
N THR A 100 15.91 -10.77 9.40
CA THR A 100 15.54 -9.36 9.20
C THR A 100 14.63 -9.16 8.00
N GLU A 101 14.92 -9.82 6.87
CA GLU A 101 14.12 -9.67 5.65
C GLU A 101 12.70 -10.22 5.81
N ASP A 102 12.54 -11.36 6.47
CA ASP A 102 11.23 -11.98 6.67
C ASP A 102 10.37 -11.12 7.59
N ILE A 103 10.94 -10.58 8.66
CA ILE A 103 10.25 -9.62 9.52
C ILE A 103 9.85 -8.36 8.74
N PHE A 104 10.70 -7.86 7.85
CA PHE A 104 10.38 -6.68 7.06
C PHE A 104 9.23 -6.90 6.07
N ARG A 105 9.08 -8.12 5.53
CA ARG A 105 7.93 -8.48 4.71
C ARG A 105 6.63 -8.46 5.53
N LEU A 106 6.69 -8.93 6.78
CA LEU A 106 5.54 -9.00 7.69
C LEU A 106 5.16 -7.65 8.31
N LEU A 107 6.11 -6.73 8.47
CA LEU A 107 5.88 -5.39 9.01
C LEU A 107 4.92 -4.55 8.15
N GLY A 108 4.86 -4.86 6.85
CA GLY A 108 4.07 -4.14 5.87
C GLY A 108 4.55 -2.70 5.61
N PRO A 109 3.85 -1.95 4.74
CA PRO A 109 4.26 -0.61 4.31
C PRO A 109 4.33 0.45 5.42
N SER A 110 3.62 0.21 6.52
CA SER A 110 3.53 1.11 7.68
C SER A 110 4.48 0.75 8.81
N HIS A 111 5.31 -0.30 8.64
CA HIS A 111 6.24 -0.79 9.65
C HIS A 111 5.58 -1.10 11.00
N ASN A 112 4.40 -1.72 10.99
CA ASN A 112 3.59 -1.91 12.20
C ASN A 112 2.86 -3.25 12.28
N PHE A 113 3.32 -4.28 11.56
CA PHE A 113 2.66 -5.59 11.47
C PHE A 113 1.17 -5.48 11.16
N HIS A 114 0.80 -4.53 10.31
CA HIS A 114 -0.60 -4.24 9.96
C HIS A 114 -1.49 -3.89 11.17
N GLY A 115 -0.90 -3.47 12.30
CA GLY A 115 -1.61 -3.18 13.56
C GLY A 115 -1.83 -4.41 14.46
N ILE A 116 -1.32 -5.58 14.07
CA ILE A 116 -1.41 -6.81 14.86
C ILE A 116 -0.31 -6.81 15.92
N LYS A 117 -0.69 -7.06 17.18
CA LYS A 117 0.27 -7.26 18.28
C LYS A 117 1.02 -8.56 18.06
N THR A 118 2.12 -8.48 17.32
CA THR A 118 2.92 -9.63 16.92
C THR A 118 3.95 -9.96 18.00
N THR A 119 4.04 -11.23 18.39
CA THR A 119 5.01 -11.78 19.34
C THR A 119 5.98 -12.72 18.62
N PRO A 120 7.15 -13.01 19.18
CA PRO A 120 8.05 -14.05 18.65
C PRO A 120 7.36 -15.40 18.44
N GLU A 121 6.44 -15.79 19.34
CA GLU A 121 5.69 -17.05 19.20
C GLU A 121 4.86 -17.11 17.92
N LEU A 122 4.19 -16.01 17.55
CA LEU A 122 3.40 -15.92 16.32
C LEU A 122 4.26 -16.05 15.06
N LEU A 123 5.57 -15.85 15.20
CA LEU A 123 6.57 -15.98 14.14
C LEU A 123 7.30 -17.33 14.19
N GLY A 124 6.99 -18.19 15.17
CA GLY A 124 7.62 -19.50 15.33
C GLY A 124 8.93 -19.49 16.12
N HIS A 125 9.24 -18.42 16.85
CA HIS A 125 10.51 -18.27 17.58
C HIS A 125 10.30 -18.13 19.10
N SER A 126 11.25 -18.65 19.87
CA SER A 126 11.28 -18.56 21.34
C SER A 126 11.67 -17.15 21.83
N SER A 127 12.56 -16.49 21.10
CA SER A 127 12.99 -15.13 21.36
C SER A 127 13.48 -14.44 20.09
N LEU A 128 13.49 -13.11 20.09
CA LEU A 128 14.05 -12.29 19.02
C LEU A 128 14.99 -11.24 19.60
N ARG A 129 16.15 -11.06 18.97
CA ARG A 129 17.05 -9.94 19.24
C ARG A 129 16.81 -8.85 18.21
N VAL A 130 16.32 -7.70 18.65
CA VAL A 130 15.93 -6.59 17.77
C VAL A 130 16.88 -5.42 17.98
N ARG A 131 17.55 -5.00 16.91
CA ARG A 131 18.37 -3.79 16.87
C ARG A 131 17.61 -2.65 16.23
N TYR A 132 17.52 -1.53 16.95
CA TYR A 132 16.87 -0.31 16.51
C TYR A 132 17.86 0.70 15.92
N ARG A 133 17.33 1.69 15.19
CA ARG A 133 18.11 2.72 14.49
C ARG A 133 18.88 3.63 15.44
N ASN A 134 18.42 3.80 16.66
CA ASN A 134 19.13 4.56 17.70
C ASN A 134 20.31 3.77 18.32
N GLY A 135 20.56 2.53 17.87
CA GLY A 135 21.59 1.65 18.40
C GLY A 135 21.13 0.80 19.60
N THR A 136 19.93 1.03 20.13
CA THR A 136 19.37 0.19 21.20
C THR A 136 19.12 -1.22 20.68
N GLU A 137 19.41 -2.21 21.51
CA GLU A 137 19.20 -3.62 21.22
C GLU A 137 18.36 -4.22 22.34
N THR A 138 17.28 -4.92 22.00
CA THR A 138 16.39 -5.56 22.97
C THR A 138 16.22 -7.03 22.64
N VAL A 139 16.16 -7.86 23.69
CA VAL A 139 15.80 -9.27 23.57
C VAL A 139 14.35 -9.43 23.97
N ILE A 140 13.54 -9.87 23.03
CA ILE A 140 12.09 -10.01 23.16
C ILE A 140 11.79 -11.48 23.37
N LEU A 141 11.16 -11.81 24.48
CA LEU A 141 10.77 -13.17 24.81
C LEU A 141 9.48 -13.57 24.11
N LYS A 142 9.27 -14.88 24.02
CA LYS A 142 8.16 -15.59 23.35
C LYS A 142 6.79 -14.88 23.36
N ASN A 143 6.36 -14.39 24.52
CA ASN A 143 5.00 -13.88 24.74
C ASN A 143 4.91 -12.34 24.74
N SER A 144 6.04 -11.65 24.55
CA SER A 144 6.09 -10.19 24.57
C SER A 144 5.88 -9.62 23.18
N ALA A 145 5.03 -8.60 23.05
CA ALA A 145 4.80 -7.94 21.77
C ALA A 145 6.07 -7.21 21.31
N ILE A 146 6.35 -7.28 20.00
CA ILE A 146 7.54 -6.64 19.43
C ILE A 146 7.36 -5.12 19.46
N PRO A 147 8.22 -4.36 20.16
CA PRO A 147 8.12 -2.90 20.18
C PRO A 147 8.48 -2.34 18.81
N LEU A 148 7.60 -1.50 18.26
CA LEU A 148 7.85 -0.81 16.99
C LEU A 148 8.80 0.39 17.13
N LYS A 149 9.02 0.83 18.36
CA LYS A 149 9.92 1.93 18.74
C LYS A 149 10.69 1.49 19.99
N PRO A 150 11.95 1.94 20.14
CA PRO A 150 12.67 1.75 21.39
C PRO A 150 11.93 2.47 22.52
N GLU A 151 11.86 1.83 23.70
CA GLU A 151 11.46 2.51 24.93
C GLU A 151 12.55 3.53 25.26
N THR A 152 12.17 4.80 25.28
CA THR A 152 13.04 5.94 25.67
C THR A 152 13.10 6.07 27.18
#